data_AF-A0A3N9YPD0-F1
#
_entry.id   AF-A0A3N9YPD0-F1
#
_cell.length_a   1.000
_cell.length_b   1.000
_cell.length_c   1.000
_cell.angle_alpha   90.00
_cell.angle_beta   90.00
_cell.angle_gamma   90.00
#
_symmetry.space_group_name_H-M   'P 1'
#
loop_
_entity.id
_entity.type
_entity.pdbx_description
1 polymer ?
#
loop_
_entity_poly.entity_id
_entity_poly.type
_entity_poly.pdbx_seq_one_letter_code
_entity_poly.pdbx_strand_id
1 'polypeptide(L)'
;GQRYVTTDDGSYGFKGTGSDMLKELVNNKGKKYDHAVIIGPMIMMKFTSMLTKELEIPTTVSLNPIMVDGTGMCGACRVNVGGEIKFACVDGPEFDGHLVNYDESMRRQSMYKTEEGRATLKFEEGNTHSHGGCGCRGDK
;
A
#
# COMPACT_ATOMS: atom_id res chain seq x y z
N GLY A 1 -18.80 14.26 4.72
CA GLY A 1 -17.43 13.89 5.13
C GLY A 1 -16.45 14.98 4.73
N GLN A 2 -15.44 15.24 5.55
CA GLN A 2 -14.40 16.23 5.23
C GLN A 2 -13.32 15.56 4.36
N ARG A 3 -12.93 16.20 3.26
CA ARG A 3 -11.90 15.69 2.33
C ARG A 3 -10.66 16.57 2.42
N TYR A 4 -9.49 15.93 2.46
CA TYR A 4 -8.19 16.56 2.33
C TYR A 4 -7.51 16.04 1.07
N VAL A 5 -6.93 16.95 0.29
CA VAL A 5 -6.20 16.60 -0.93
C VAL A 5 -4.76 17.02 -0.74
N THR A 6 -3.85 16.12 -1.09
CA THR A 6 -2.41 16.28 -0.95
C THR A 6 -1.75 16.06 -2.29
N THR A 7 -0.78 16.89 -2.66
CA THR A 7 0.12 16.63 -3.80
C THR A 7 1.57 16.81 -3.38
N ASP A 8 2.45 15.96 -3.87
CA ASP A 8 3.87 15.96 -3.49
C ASP A 8 4.56 17.30 -3.83
N ASP A 9 4.18 17.90 -4.96
CA ASP A 9 4.71 19.16 -5.45
C ASP A 9 3.99 20.40 -4.86
N GLY A 10 2.83 20.22 -4.23
CA GLY A 10 1.96 21.30 -3.77
C GLY A 10 1.22 22.04 -4.87
N SER A 11 1.16 21.49 -6.09
CA SER A 11 0.36 22.04 -7.19
C SER A 11 -1.13 22.17 -6.85
N TYR A 12 -1.64 21.34 -5.95
CA TYR A 12 -3.02 21.42 -5.48
C TYR A 12 -3.19 20.90 -4.05
N GLY A 13 -3.82 21.71 -3.19
CA GLY A 13 -4.11 21.33 -1.81
C GLY A 13 -2.88 21.41 -0.89
N PHE A 14 -2.71 20.42 -0.02
CA PHE A 14 -1.60 20.36 0.91
C PHE A 14 -0.35 19.81 0.22
N LYS A 15 0.78 20.51 0.38
CA LYS A 15 2.07 20.06 -0.16
C LYS A 15 2.66 18.97 0.73
N GLY A 16 2.77 17.75 0.20
CA GLY A 16 3.34 16.61 0.87
C GLY A 16 2.52 15.33 0.70
N THR A 17 2.86 14.32 1.48
CA THR A 17 2.23 13.00 1.41
C THR A 17 0.94 12.94 2.22
N GLY A 18 0.11 11.91 1.99
CA GLY A 18 -1.07 11.65 2.82
C GLY A 18 -0.75 11.47 4.31
N SER A 19 0.40 10.84 4.62
CA SER A 19 0.92 10.71 5.98
C SER A 19 1.28 12.05 6.62
N ASP A 20 1.86 12.99 5.87
CA ASP A 20 2.19 14.32 6.38
C ASP A 20 0.92 15.10 6.75
N MET A 21 -0.11 14.99 5.91
CA MET A 21 -1.41 15.59 6.18
C MET A 21 -2.06 14.98 7.43
N LEU A 22 -1.98 13.66 7.62
CA LEU A 22 -2.49 13.03 8.84
C LEU A 22 -1.79 13.57 10.09
N LYS A 23 -0.46 13.69 10.04
CA LYS A 23 0.35 14.24 11.13
C LYS A 23 -0.02 15.68 11.45
N GLU A 24 -0.22 16.51 10.44
CA GLU A 24 -0.69 17.90 10.59
C GLU A 24 -2.07 17.98 11.27
N LEU A 25 -3.00 17.09 10.88
CA LEU A 25 -4.35 17.07 11.44
C LEU A 25 -4.35 16.69 12.92
N VAL A 26 -3.55 15.70 13.30
CA VAL A 26 -3.51 15.20 14.69
C VAL A 26 -2.71 16.14 15.58
N ASN A 27 -1.48 16.50 15.19
CA ASN A 27 -0.55 17.21 16.08
C ASN A 27 -0.83 18.71 16.15
N ASN A 28 -1.11 19.36 15.01
CA ASN A 28 -1.21 20.82 14.95
C ASN A 28 -2.66 21.30 15.02
N LYS A 29 -3.61 20.53 14.46
CA LYS A 29 -5.03 20.87 14.49
C LYS A 29 -5.81 20.17 15.60
N GLY A 30 -5.14 19.35 16.41
CA GLY A 30 -5.72 18.70 17.60
C GLY A 30 -6.86 17.73 17.27
N LYS A 31 -6.93 17.21 16.04
CA LYS A 31 -7.98 16.26 15.66
C LYS A 31 -7.70 14.89 16.23
N LYS A 32 -8.75 14.22 16.69
CA LYS A 32 -8.71 12.84 17.15
C LYS A 32 -9.42 11.94 16.15
N TYR A 33 -8.87 10.75 15.95
CA TYR A 33 -9.41 9.72 15.07
C TYR A 33 -9.42 8.41 15.82
N ASP A 34 -10.51 7.67 15.72
CA ASP A 34 -10.67 6.39 16.41
C ASP A 34 -10.17 5.21 15.56
N HIS A 35 -10.05 5.41 14.24
CA HIS A 35 -9.62 4.38 13.30
C HIS A 35 -9.03 4.97 12.02
N ALA A 36 -8.02 4.32 11.45
CA ALA A 36 -7.45 4.64 10.15
C ALA A 36 -7.59 3.45 9.18
N VAL A 37 -7.98 3.73 7.95
CA VAL A 37 -7.97 2.75 6.85
C VAL A 37 -7.01 3.24 5.78
N ILE A 38 -6.00 2.44 5.44
CA ILE A 38 -4.95 2.82 4.49
C ILE A 38 -4.98 1.88 3.29
N ILE A 39 -5.06 2.47 2.10
CA ILE A 39 -5.11 1.76 0.83
C ILE A 39 -4.18 2.48 -0.14
N GLY A 40 -3.24 1.76 -0.75
CA GLY A 40 -2.32 2.33 -1.73
C GLY A 40 -1.07 1.48 -1.93
N PRO A 41 0.04 2.09 -2.39
CA PRO A 41 1.30 1.38 -2.55
C PRO A 41 1.81 0.78 -1.23
N MET A 42 2.44 -0.41 -1.27
CA MET A 42 2.95 -1.09 -0.07
C MET A 42 3.85 -0.21 0.79
N ILE A 43 4.72 0.57 0.15
CA ILE A 43 5.64 1.46 0.85
C ILE A 43 4.89 2.58 1.59
N MET A 44 3.81 3.11 0.99
CA MET A 44 2.95 4.10 1.63
C MET A 44 2.20 3.49 2.81
N MET A 45 1.67 2.27 2.65
CA MET A 45 0.99 1.55 3.72
C MET A 45 1.93 1.27 4.90
N LYS A 46 3.19 0.89 4.64
CA LYS A 46 4.22 0.67 5.67
C LYS A 46 4.44 1.92 6.51
N PHE A 47 4.82 3.04 5.88
CA PHE A 47 5.14 4.27 6.61
C PHE A 47 3.94 4.88 7.31
N THR A 48 2.77 4.84 6.67
CA THR A 48 1.54 5.37 7.28
C THR A 48 1.07 4.51 8.46
N SER A 49 1.28 3.18 8.41
CA SER A 49 0.97 2.28 9.53
C SER A 49 1.94 2.49 10.71
N MET A 50 3.22 2.78 10.43
CA MET A 50 4.17 3.18 11.47
C MET A 50 3.76 4.51 12.12
N LEU A 51 3.40 5.53 11.33
CA LEU A 51 2.94 6.82 11.84
C LEU A 51 1.70 6.66 12.71
N THR A 52 0.69 5.92 12.24
CA THR A 52 -0.54 5.70 13.01
C THR A 52 -0.31 4.92 14.30
N LYS A 53 0.69 4.02 14.33
CA LYS A 53 1.12 3.34 15.55
C LYS A 53 1.73 4.31 16.56
N GLU A 54 2.55 5.27 16.12
CA GLU A 54 3.09 6.34 16.99
C GLU A 54 1.97 7.26 17.52
N LEU A 55 0.93 7.47 16.74
CA LEU A 55 -0.24 8.28 17.12
C LEU A 55 -1.29 7.49 17.92
N GLU A 56 -1.03 6.20 18.23
CA GLU A 56 -1.94 5.29 18.93
C GLU A 56 -3.32 5.15 18.25
N ILE A 57 -3.36 5.24 16.92
CA ILE A 57 -4.58 5.08 16.11
C ILE A 57 -4.64 3.65 15.59
N PRO A 58 -5.69 2.87 15.92
CA PRO A 58 -5.92 1.55 15.32
C PRO A 58 -6.03 1.64 13.80
N THR A 59 -5.30 0.78 13.08
CA THR A 59 -5.13 0.92 11.63
C THR A 59 -5.41 -0.38 10.88
N THR A 60 -6.34 -0.31 9.93
CA THR A 60 -6.58 -1.38 8.95
C THR A 60 -5.88 -1.05 7.64
N VAL A 61 -5.22 -2.03 7.02
CA VAL A 61 -4.61 -1.90 5.70
C VAL A 61 -5.19 -2.90 4.73
N SER A 62 -5.44 -2.46 3.49
CA SER A 62 -5.84 -3.36 2.42
C SER A 62 -4.62 -3.77 1.60
N LEU A 63 -4.14 -4.99 1.83
CA LEU A 63 -2.92 -5.49 1.19
C LEU A 63 -3.17 -5.86 -0.28
N ASN A 64 -2.16 -5.61 -1.11
CA ASN A 64 -2.18 -5.93 -2.54
C ASN A 64 -1.10 -6.96 -2.93
N PRO A 65 -1.06 -8.17 -2.32
CA PRO A 65 -0.10 -9.20 -2.71
C PRO A 65 -0.43 -9.78 -4.10
N ILE A 66 0.49 -10.56 -4.66
CA ILE A 66 0.26 -11.29 -5.90
C ILE A 66 -0.85 -12.31 -5.69
N MET A 67 -1.86 -12.31 -6.56
CA MET A 67 -2.97 -13.25 -6.56
C MET A 67 -2.98 -14.04 -7.88
N VAL A 68 -3.39 -15.30 -7.82
CA VAL A 68 -3.53 -16.17 -9.01
C VAL A 68 -4.94 -16.71 -9.08
N ASP A 69 -5.34 -17.52 -8.10
CA ASP A 69 -6.65 -18.15 -8.00
C ASP A 69 -7.71 -17.26 -7.33
N GLY A 70 -7.32 -16.50 -6.30
CA GLY A 70 -8.23 -15.64 -5.55
C GLY A 70 -9.23 -16.38 -4.63
N THR A 71 -9.13 -17.71 -4.51
CA THR A 71 -10.06 -18.54 -3.73
C THR A 71 -9.40 -19.35 -2.61
N GLY A 72 -8.07 -19.25 -2.45
CA GLY A 72 -7.33 -19.81 -1.31
C GLY A 72 -6.70 -21.18 -1.57
N MET A 73 -6.72 -21.65 -2.81
CA MET A 73 -6.14 -22.91 -3.25
C MET A 73 -4.62 -22.82 -3.51
N CYS A 74 -4.10 -21.69 -3.99
CA CYS A 74 -2.70 -21.61 -4.43
C CYS A 74 -1.71 -21.02 -3.40
N GLY A 75 -2.18 -20.23 -2.44
CA GLY A 75 -1.32 -19.56 -1.44
C GLY A 75 -0.36 -18.50 -1.99
N ALA A 76 -0.50 -18.07 -3.25
CA ALA A 76 0.32 -17.01 -3.85
C ALA A 76 0.20 -15.69 -3.08
N CYS A 77 -1.01 -15.42 -2.57
CA CYS A 77 -1.36 -14.23 -1.80
C CYS A 77 -1.03 -14.31 -0.30
N ARG A 78 -0.26 -15.33 0.13
CA ARG A 78 0.05 -15.50 1.56
C ARG A 78 0.86 -14.30 2.09
N VAL A 79 0.52 -13.83 3.27
CA VAL A 79 1.14 -12.73 4.01
C VAL A 79 1.39 -13.17 5.44
N ASN A 80 2.43 -12.62 6.08
CA ASN A 80 2.69 -12.84 7.49
C ASN A 80 2.10 -11.68 8.30
N VAL A 81 1.15 -11.98 9.18
CA VAL A 81 0.47 -11.01 10.04
C VAL A 81 0.55 -11.53 11.47
N GLY A 82 1.23 -10.80 12.36
CA GLY A 82 1.35 -11.18 13.77
C GLY A 82 2.13 -12.48 14.01
N GLY A 83 2.97 -12.91 13.07
CA GLY A 83 3.70 -14.18 13.14
C GLY A 83 2.95 -15.37 12.54
N GLU A 84 1.71 -15.18 12.08
CA GLU A 84 0.91 -16.21 11.42
C GLU A 84 0.86 -15.99 9.91
N ILE A 85 0.90 -17.09 9.15
CA ILE A 85 0.70 -17.04 7.70
C ILE A 85 -0.80 -17.02 7.41
N LYS A 86 -1.26 -15.97 6.73
CA LYS A 86 -2.65 -15.75 6.30
C LYS A 86 -2.71 -15.60 4.79
N PHE A 87 -3.83 -15.93 4.16
CA PHE A 87 -4.04 -15.77 2.72
C PHE A 87 -4.90 -14.56 2.44
N ALA A 88 -4.36 -13.53 1.78
CA ALA A 88 -5.08 -12.26 1.60
C ALA A 88 -6.39 -12.39 0.80
N CYS A 89 -6.57 -13.42 -0.03
CA CYS A 89 -7.81 -13.61 -0.77
C CYS A 89 -8.95 -14.26 0.04
N VAL A 90 -8.65 -14.91 1.17
CA VAL A 90 -9.65 -15.58 2.01
C VAL A 90 -9.70 -15.00 3.41
N ASP A 91 -8.53 -14.79 4.02
CA ASP A 91 -8.40 -14.24 5.37
C ASP A 91 -8.35 -12.70 5.39
N GLY A 92 -8.22 -12.08 4.21
CA GLY A 92 -8.05 -10.63 4.03
C GLY A 92 -9.08 -10.03 3.07
N PRO A 93 -8.70 -9.05 2.21
CA PRO A 93 -7.37 -8.44 2.07
C PRO A 93 -7.03 -7.40 3.16
N GLU A 94 -7.99 -7.16 4.05
CA GLU A 94 -7.92 -6.19 5.13
C GLU A 94 -7.30 -6.83 6.37
N PHE A 95 -6.20 -6.26 6.87
CA PHE A 95 -5.48 -6.74 8.04
C PHE A 95 -5.10 -5.59 8.97
N ASP A 96 -4.75 -5.92 10.21
CA ASP A 96 -4.16 -4.95 11.14
C ASP A 96 -2.79 -4.50 10.63
N GLY A 97 -2.71 -3.23 10.22
CA GLY A 97 -1.50 -2.61 9.67
C GLY A 97 -0.32 -2.60 10.63
N HIS A 98 -0.53 -2.74 11.93
CA HIS A 98 0.55 -2.77 12.91
C HIS A 98 1.19 -4.15 13.06
N LEU A 99 0.54 -5.19 12.53
CA LEU A 99 0.97 -6.59 12.63
C LEU A 99 1.50 -7.16 11.30
N VAL A 100 1.33 -6.45 10.18
CA VAL A 100 1.78 -6.90 8.86
C VAL A 100 3.31 -6.88 8.74
N ASN A 101 3.88 -7.97 8.23
CA ASN A 101 5.27 -7.99 7.77
C ASN A 101 5.38 -7.36 6.36
N TYR A 102 5.59 -6.04 6.34
CA TYR A 102 5.72 -5.28 5.09
C TYR A 102 6.97 -5.67 4.29
N ASP A 103 8.09 -6.01 4.93
CA ASP A 103 9.35 -6.31 4.24
C ASP A 103 9.26 -7.63 3.46
N GLU A 104 8.68 -8.67 4.06
CA GLU A 104 8.38 -9.92 3.35
C GLU A 104 7.42 -9.66 2.17
N SER A 105 6.33 -8.93 2.43
CA SER A 105 5.29 -8.68 1.44
C SER A 105 5.81 -7.87 0.24
N MET A 106 6.66 -6.86 0.49
CA MET A 106 7.33 -6.08 -0.56
C MET A 106 8.32 -6.93 -1.37
N ARG A 107 9.15 -7.75 -0.71
CA ARG A 107 10.09 -8.66 -1.39
C ARG A 107 9.36 -9.59 -2.37
N ARG A 108 8.19 -10.06 -1.96
CA ARG A 108 7.37 -10.97 -2.77
C ARG A 108 6.70 -10.28 -3.93
N GLN A 109 6.24 -9.04 -3.78
CA GLN A 109 5.75 -8.24 -4.90
C GLN A 109 6.82 -7.99 -5.97
N SER A 110 8.11 -7.99 -5.62
CA SER A 110 9.20 -7.87 -6.59
C SER A 110 9.64 -9.19 -7.23
N MET A 111 9.12 -10.35 -6.80
CA MET A 111 9.64 -11.67 -7.20
C MET A 111 9.60 -11.91 -8.72
N TYR A 112 8.59 -11.39 -9.42
CA TYR A 112 8.42 -11.56 -10.86
C TYR A 112 8.81 -10.34 -11.70
N LYS A 113 9.52 -9.37 -11.10
CA LYS A 113 10.03 -8.20 -11.85
C LYS A 113 11.32 -8.58 -12.60
N THR A 114 11.25 -9.50 -13.55
CA THR A 114 12.38 -9.77 -14.47
C THR A 114 12.50 -8.64 -15.50
N GLU A 115 13.71 -8.34 -15.95
CA GLU A 115 13.93 -7.34 -17.02
C GLU A 115 13.21 -7.74 -18.31
N GLU A 116 13.24 -9.04 -18.64
CA GLU A 116 12.53 -9.62 -19.78
C GLU A 116 11.01 -9.47 -19.64
N GLY A 117 10.44 -9.78 -18.46
CA GLY A 117 9.00 -9.66 -18.21
C GLY A 117 8.51 -8.22 -18.28
N ARG A 118 9.31 -7.24 -17.86
CA ARG A 118 9.00 -5.81 -18.04
C ARG A 118 9.03 -5.40 -19.51
N ALA A 119 9.98 -5.91 -20.29
CA ALA A 119 10.07 -5.63 -21.72
C ALA A 119 8.88 -6.24 -22.48
N THR A 120 8.50 -7.47 -22.14
CA THR A 120 7.31 -8.14 -22.69
C THR A 120 6.03 -7.43 -22.31
N LEU A 121 5.82 -7.09 -21.03
CA LEU A 121 4.64 -6.33 -20.60
C LEU A 121 4.56 -4.97 -21.32
N LYS A 122 5.68 -4.26 -21.48
CA LYS A 122 5.71 -3.00 -22.23
C LYS A 122 5.35 -3.17 -23.71
N PHE A 123 5.75 -4.29 -24.32
CA PHE A 123 5.38 -4.63 -25.68
C PHE A 123 3.90 -5.02 -25.81
N GLU A 124 3.37 -5.81 -24.87
CA GLU A 124 2.00 -6.32 -24.86
C GLU A 124 0.96 -5.27 -24.44
N GLU A 125 1.23 -4.49 -23.39
CA GLU A 125 0.32 -3.45 -22.87
C GLU A 125 0.28 -2.22 -23.79
N GLY A 126 1.36 -1.96 -24.54
CA GLY A 126 1.47 -0.81 -25.44
C GLY A 126 1.10 0.53 -24.75
N ASN A 127 0.24 1.32 -25.39
CA ASN A 127 -0.26 2.61 -24.85
C ASN A 127 -1.68 2.52 -24.29
N THR A 128 -2.15 1.33 -23.92
CA THR A 128 -3.57 1.13 -23.55
C THR A 128 -3.93 1.66 -22.16
N HIS A 129 -2.94 2.03 -21.33
CA HIS A 129 -3.14 2.63 -20.01
C HIS A 129 -2.80 4.13 -20.01
N SER A 130 -3.53 4.91 -19.20
CA SER A 130 -3.58 6.39 -19.22
C SER A 130 -2.24 7.14 -19.02
N HIS A 131 -1.13 6.43 -18.73
CA HIS A 131 0.22 6.97 -18.62
C HIS A 131 1.32 6.13 -19.33
N GLY A 132 0.96 5.27 -20.30
CA GLY A 132 1.93 4.46 -21.04
C GLY A 132 2.59 3.34 -20.21
N GLY A 133 1.83 2.79 -19.26
CA GLY A 133 2.24 1.68 -18.38
C GLY A 133 2.05 2.00 -16.88
N CYS A 134 2.20 0.99 -16.03
CA CYS A 134 2.29 1.17 -14.58
C CYS A 134 3.65 1.84 -14.25
N GLY A 135 3.64 3.16 -14.01
CA GLY A 135 4.82 4.01 -13.80
C GLY A 135 5.65 3.72 -12.55
N CYS A 136 5.64 2.50 -12.02
CA CYS A 136 6.56 2.04 -10.99
C CYS A 136 7.97 1.93 -11.58
N ARG A 137 8.64 3.09 -11.74
CA ARG A 137 10.08 3.22 -11.93
C ARG A 137 10.74 2.61 -10.69
N GLY A 138 10.98 1.30 -10.75
CA GLY A 138 11.98 0.68 -9.90
C GLY A 138 13.33 1.16 -10.41
N ASP A 139 13.73 2.35 -9.97
CA ASP A 139 15.11 2.76 -10.08
C ASP A 139 15.95 1.78 -9.26
N LYS A 140 17.14 1.51 -9.79
CA LYS A 140 18.14 0.53 -9.34
C LYS A 140 18.42 0.60 -7.85
#